data_AF-A0A5M6CL12-F1
#
_entry.id   AF-A0A5M6CL12-F1
#
_cell.length_a   1.000
_cell.length_b   1.000
_cell.length_c   1.000
_cell.angle_alpha   90.00
_cell.angle_beta   90.00
_cell.angle_gamma   90.00
#
_symmetry.space_group_name_H-M   'P 1'
#
loop_
_entity.id
_entity.type
_entity.pdbx_description
1 polymer ?
#
loop_
_entity_poly.entity_id
_entity_poly.type
_entity_poly.pdbx_seq_one_letter_code
_entity_poly.pdbx_strand_id
1 'polypeptide(L)'
;MNKDLILREKLALQRTHLANQTALLAFVRTAMYFFVAGLSIDSFFKFSETHLVMWTFFIISFMLLLYGVANYFRNKKMIKLSEQHIGDYKTEYLNSN
;
A
#
# COMPACT_ATOMS: atom_id res chain seq x y z
N MET A 1 -27.17 -6.95 21.68
CA MET A 1 -25.71 -7.09 21.47
C MET A 1 -25.02 -5.79 21.85
N ASN A 2 -23.88 -5.82 22.54
CA ASN A 2 -23.31 -4.68 23.26
C ASN A 2 -22.67 -3.65 22.31
N LYS A 3 -23.05 -2.36 22.37
CA LYS A 3 -22.57 -1.30 21.45
C LYS A 3 -21.04 -1.13 21.49
N ASP A 4 -20.42 -1.45 22.62
CA ASP A 4 -18.96 -1.48 22.80
C ASP A 4 -18.24 -2.46 21.87
N LEU A 5 -18.83 -3.63 21.57
CA LEU A 5 -18.23 -4.59 20.65
C LEU A 5 -18.12 -4.00 19.24
N ILE A 6 -19.20 -3.37 18.75
CA ILE A 6 -19.25 -2.78 17.40
C ILE A 6 -18.24 -1.65 17.26
N LEU A 7 -18.08 -0.80 18.29
CA LEU A 7 -17.13 0.30 18.27
C LEU A 7 -15.67 -0.22 18.27
N ARG A 8 -15.38 -1.24 19.07
CA ARG A 8 -14.05 -1.86 19.15
C ARG A 8 -13.65 -2.54 17.84
N GLU A 9 -14.58 -3.24 17.19
CA GLU A 9 -14.32 -3.84 15.87
C GLU A 9 -14.04 -2.77 14.80
N LYS A 10 -14.83 -1.69 14.78
CA LYS A 10 -14.60 -0.56 13.87
C LYS A 10 -13.20 0.04 14.07
N LEU A 11 -12.79 0.23 15.32
CA LEU A 11 -11.48 0.79 15.65
C LEU A 11 -10.35 -0.18 15.26
N ALA A 12 -10.54 -1.48 15.43
CA ALA A 12 -9.59 -2.49 14.98
C ALA A 12 -9.39 -2.45 13.46
N LEU A 13 -10.47 -2.37 12.68
CA LEU A 13 -10.42 -2.26 11.21
C LEU A 13 -9.70 -0.99 10.75
N GLN A 14 -9.93 0.16 11.40
CA GLN A 14 -9.23 1.40 11.08
C GLN A 14 -7.71 1.27 11.30
N ARG A 15 -7.27 0.60 12.36
CA ARG A 15 -5.84 0.35 12.62
C ARG A 15 -5.22 -0.51 11.53
N THR A 16 -5.92 -1.53 11.03
CA THR A 16 -5.44 -2.38 9.94
C THR A 16 -5.34 -1.61 8.62
N HIS A 17 -6.33 -0.76 8.33
CA HIS A 17 -6.32 0.09 7.15
C HIS A 17 -5.15 1.08 7.16
N LEU A 18 -4.93 1.76 8.30
CA LEU A 18 -3.83 2.70 8.46
C LEU A 18 -2.46 2.01 8.32
N ALA A 19 -2.30 0.81 8.91
CA ALA A 19 -1.08 0.03 8.74
C ALA A 19 -0.82 -0.35 7.27
N ASN A 20 -1.86 -0.69 6.51
CA ASN A 20 -1.73 -0.98 5.07
C ASN A 20 -1.35 0.27 4.25
N GLN A 21 -1.90 1.44 4.58
CA GLN A 21 -1.50 2.70 3.96
C GLN A 21 -0.03 3.03 4.26
N THR A 22 0.41 2.85 5.50
CA THR A 22 1.80 3.01 5.90
C THR A 22 2.72 2.06 5.14
N ALA A 23 2.33 0.79 4.97
CA ALA A 23 3.10 -0.18 4.19
C ALA A 23 3.24 0.25 2.73
N LEU A 24 2.15 0.68 2.07
CA LEU A 24 2.22 1.26 0.72
C LEU A 24 3.20 2.44 0.67
N LEU A 25 3.03 3.43 1.56
CA LEU A 25 3.87 4.63 1.55
C LEU A 25 5.35 4.29 1.79
N ALA A 26 5.66 3.26 2.58
CA ALA A 26 7.01 2.75 2.75
C ALA A 26 7.58 2.17 1.44
N PHE A 27 6.80 1.37 0.70
CA PHE A 27 7.21 0.85 -0.62
C PHE A 27 7.43 1.97 -1.64
N VAL A 28 6.55 2.97 -1.69
CA VAL A 28 6.70 4.14 -2.58
C VAL A 28 7.98 4.90 -2.23
N ARG A 29 8.24 5.10 -0.94
CA ARG A 29 9.44 5.78 -0.46
C ARG A 29 10.71 5.01 -0.86
N THR A 30 10.77 3.69 -0.65
CA THR A 30 11.94 2.90 -1.04
C THR A 30 12.14 2.92 -2.56
N ALA A 31 11.08 2.78 -3.36
CA ALA A 31 11.16 2.90 -4.81
C ALA A 31 11.71 4.26 -5.27
N MET A 32 11.26 5.35 -4.63
CA MET A 32 11.75 6.71 -4.89
C MET A 32 13.24 6.86 -4.58
N TYR A 33 13.73 6.29 -3.46
CA TYR A 33 15.16 6.31 -3.14
C TYR A 33 16.00 5.59 -4.21
N PHE A 34 15.56 4.41 -4.66
CA PHE A 34 16.25 3.69 -5.74
C PHE A 34 16.23 4.46 -7.06
N PHE A 35 15.13 5.17 -7.38
CA PHE A 35 15.03 6.01 -8.57
C PHE A 35 15.99 7.20 -8.51
N VAL A 36 16.01 7.94 -7.39
CA VAL A 36 16.91 9.08 -7.18
C VAL A 36 18.38 8.64 -7.18
N ALA A 37 18.69 7.48 -6.58
CA ALA A 37 20.03 6.89 -6.63
C ALA A 37 20.47 6.59 -8.07
N GLY A 38 19.58 6.02 -8.89
CA GLY A 38 19.85 5.77 -10.31
C GLY A 38 20.15 7.07 -11.09
N LEU A 39 19.37 8.13 -10.88
CA LEU A 39 19.61 9.44 -11.49
C LEU A 39 20.92 10.09 -11.01
N SER A 40 21.25 9.91 -9.72
CA SER A 40 22.47 10.46 -9.14
C SER A 40 23.71 9.79 -9.73
N ILE A 41 23.64 8.49 -9.99
CA ILE A 41 24.71 7.71 -10.62
C ILE A 41 24.91 8.14 -12.08
N ASP A 42 23.84 8.32 -12.85
CA ASP A 42 23.89 8.80 -14.24
C ASP A 42 24.54 10.19 -14.36
N SER A 43 24.20 11.11 -13.46
CA SER A 43 24.76 12.47 -13.49
C SER A 43 26.23 12.55 -13.09
N PHE A 44 26.75 11.59 -12.31
CA PHE A 44 28.10 11.65 -11.73
C PHE A 44 29.13 10.80 -12.51
N PHE A 45 28.70 9.68 -13.10
CA PHE A 45 29.58 8.75 -13.79
C PHE A 45 29.25 8.65 -15.28
N LYS A 46 29.86 9.53 -16.09
CA LYS A 46 29.84 9.50 -17.56
C LYS A 46 30.71 8.37 -18.19
N PHE A 47 31.01 7.30 -17.44
CA PHE A 47 31.81 6.18 -17.96
C PHE A 47 30.88 5.09 -18.51
N SER A 48 31.23 4.50 -19.66
CA SER A 48 30.38 3.57 -20.41
C SER A 48 29.85 2.37 -19.62
N GLU A 49 30.54 1.95 -18.57
CA GLU A 49 30.15 0.83 -17.70
C GLU A 49 29.01 1.16 -16.72
N THR A 50 28.76 2.45 -16.46
CA THR A 50 27.78 2.89 -15.47
C THR A 50 26.33 2.77 -15.97
N HIS A 51 26.11 2.78 -17.29
CA HIS A 51 24.77 2.65 -17.86
C HIS A 51 24.07 1.33 -17.47
N LEU A 52 24.82 0.23 -17.32
CA LEU A 52 24.28 -1.06 -16.87
C LEU A 52 23.77 -0.99 -15.43
N VAL A 53 24.50 -0.30 -14.54
CA VAL A 53 24.11 -0.15 -13.13
C VAL A 53 22.87 0.73 -13.00
N MET A 54 22.75 1.78 -13.81
CA MET A 54 21.54 2.62 -13.85
C MET A 54 20.31 1.79 -14.21
N TRP A 55 20.40 0.97 -15.26
CA TRP A 55 19.27 0.16 -15.73
C TRP A 55 18.81 -0.87 -14.69
N THR A 56 19.75 -1.50 -13.96
CA THR A 56 19.40 -2.45 -12.88
C THR A 56 18.66 -1.76 -11.73
N PHE A 57 19.11 -0.58 -11.29
CA PHE A 57 18.42 0.22 -10.28
C PHE A 57 17.01 0.63 -10.72
N PHE A 58 16.85 0.99 -11.99
CA PHE A 58 15.55 1.37 -12.55
C PHE A 58 14.57 0.19 -12.59
N ILE A 59 15.03 -0.99 -13.01
CA ILE A 59 14.24 -2.22 -13.00
C ILE A 59 13.80 -2.57 -11.57
N ILE A 60 14.72 -2.51 -10.60
CA ILE A 60 14.42 -2.81 -9.20
C ILE A 60 13.39 -1.82 -8.64
N SER A 61 13.56 -0.52 -8.91
CA SER A 61 12.59 0.52 -8.50
C SER A 61 11.21 0.26 -9.10
N PHE A 62 11.15 -0.08 -10.39
CA PHE A 62 9.89 -0.36 -11.08
C PHE A 62 9.21 -1.65 -10.56
N MET A 63 9.98 -2.71 -10.29
CA MET A 63 9.45 -3.94 -9.67
C MET A 63 8.93 -3.68 -8.26
N LEU A 64 9.64 -2.91 -7.43
CA LEU A 64 9.18 -2.54 -6.09
C LEU A 64 7.90 -1.70 -6.14
N LEU A 65 7.80 -0.79 -7.10
CA LEU A 65 6.62 0.04 -7.30
C LEU A 65 5.42 -0.80 -7.76
N LEU A 66 5.60 -1.67 -8.75
CA LEU A 66 4.57 -2.62 -9.20
C LEU A 66 4.12 -3.53 -8.06
N TYR A 67 5.04 -4.08 -7.28
CA TYR A 67 4.73 -4.95 -6.14
C TYR A 67 3.96 -4.19 -5.06
N GLY A 68 4.42 -2.98 -4.68
CA GLY A 68 3.76 -2.13 -3.69
C GLY A 68 2.35 -1.71 -4.11
N VAL A 69 2.19 -1.30 -5.37
CA VAL A 69 0.89 -0.93 -5.95
C VAL A 69 -0.03 -2.15 -6.03
N ALA A 70 0.44 -3.29 -6.55
CA ALA A 70 -0.34 -4.51 -6.63
C ALA A 70 -0.80 -5.00 -5.24
N ASN A 71 0.07 -4.94 -4.23
CA ASN A 71 -0.27 -5.30 -2.86
C ASN A 71 -1.33 -4.37 -2.27
N TYR A 72 -1.21 -3.05 -2.52
CA TYR A 72 -2.21 -2.08 -2.10
C TYR A 72 -3.56 -2.29 -2.76
N PHE A 73 -3.60 -2.55 -4.07
CA PHE A 73 -4.85 -2.85 -4.77
C PHE A 73 -5.47 -4.17 -4.29
N ARG A 74 -4.67 -5.21 -4.03
CA ARG A 74 -5.16 -6.47 -3.43
C ARG A 74 -5.77 -6.24 -2.05
N ASN A 75 -5.10 -5.51 -1.18
CA ASN A 75 -5.59 -5.22 0.17
C ASN A 75 -6.81 -4.29 0.15
N LYS A 76 -6.84 -3.30 -0.74
CA LYS A 76 -7.99 -2.42 -0.95
C LYS A 76 -9.21 -3.20 -1.45
N LYS A 77 -9.01 -4.18 -2.35
CA LYS A 77 -10.09 -5.04 -2.86
C LYS A 77 -10.66 -5.96 -1.79
N MET A 78 -9.79 -6.53 -0.95
CA MET A 78 -10.19 -7.35 0.20
C MET A 78 -11.04 -6.55 1.20
N ILE A 79 -10.61 -5.33 1.55
CA ILE A 79 -11.35 -4.47 2.50
C ILE A 79 -12.73 -4.08 1.94
N LYS A 80 -12.80 -3.73 0.65
CA LYS A 80 -14.06 -3.36 0.00
C LYS A 80 -15.06 -4.53 -0.08
N LEU A 81 -14.55 -5.76 -0.22
CA LEU A 81 -15.37 -6.98 -0.20
C LEU A 81 -15.91 -7.28 1.20
N SER A 82 -15.07 -7.09 2.24
CA SER A 82 -15.47 -7.25 3.64
C SER A 82 -16.51 -6.22 4.09
N GLU A 83 -16.40 -4.97 3.61
CA GLU A 83 -17.37 -3.91 3.89
C GLU A 83 -18.75 -4.18 3.28
N GLN A 84 -18.83 -4.83 2.10
CA GLN A 84 -20.12 -5.20 1.50
C GLN A 84 -20.86 -6.29 2.28
N HIS A 85 -20.15 -7.25 2.87
CA HIS A 85 -20.78 -8.25 3.73
C HIS A 85 -21.22 -7.65 5.07
N ILE A 86 -20.42 -6.75 5.66
CA ILE A 86 -20.73 -6.16 6.98
C ILE A 86 -21.81 -5.05 6.90
N GLY A 87 -21.92 -4.39 5.74
CA GLY A 87 -22.90 -3.34 5.49
C GLY A 87 -24.34 -3.81 5.70
N ASP A 88 -24.66 -5.00 5.22
CA ASP A 88 -26.02 -5.57 5.26
C ASP A 88 -26.49 -5.83 6.69
N TYR A 89 -25.61 -6.39 7.53
CA TYR A 89 -25.92 -6.62 8.95
C TYR A 89 -26.09 -5.29 9.72
N LYS A 90 -25.31 -4.26 9.39
CA LYS A 90 -25.36 -2.99 10.12
C LYS A 90 -26.65 -2.20 9.84
N THR A 91 -27.18 -2.27 8.62
CA THR A 91 -28.46 -1.62 8.25
C THR A 91 -29.67 -2.33 8.84
N GLU A 92 -29.66 -3.66 8.89
CA GLU A 92 -30.76 -4.47 9.47
C GLU A 92 -30.96 -4.18 10.98
N TYR A 93 -29.86 -4.01 11.73
CA TYR A 93 -29.95 -3.75 13.18
C TYR A 93 -30.30 -2.30 13.54
N LEU A 94 -29.95 -1.32 12.69
CA LEU A 94 -30.29 0.10 12.94
C LEU A 94 -31.74 0.43 12.60
N ASN A 95 -32.39 -0.38 11.75
CA ASN A 95 -33.77 -0.18 11.31
C ASN A 95 -34.79 -1.04 12.08
N SER A 96 -34.31 -1.94 12.96
CA SER A 96 -35.13 -2.78 13.85
C SER A 96 -35.26 -2.22 15.28
N ASN A 97 -34.96 -0.93 15.49
CA ASN A 97 -35.07 -0.19 16.75
C ASN A 97 -35.69 1.17 16.47
#